data_AF-A0A1I3MEP6-F1
#
_entry.id   AF-A0A1I3MEP6-F1
#
_cell.length_a   1.000
_cell.length_b   1.000
_cell.length_c   1.000
_cell.angle_alpha   90.00
_cell.angle_beta   90.00
_cell.angle_gamma   90.00
#
_symmetry.space_group_name_H-M   'P 1'
#
loop_
_entity.id
_entity.type
_entity.pdbx_description
1 polymer ?
#
loop_
_entity_poly.entity_id
_entity_poly.type
_entity_poly.pdbx_seq_one_letter_code
_entity_poly.pdbx_strand_id
1 'polypeptide(L)'
;MRDFFIKALEGIITLTIVVVAVAILVVTIGAMFGGVPVGDFWIEGPTHAAIVAIGGTLGLLVVGGTLYLGLGKYNNTARTADALELLITLRR
;
A
#
# COMPACT_ATOMS: atom_id res chain seq x y z
N MET A 1 19.60 12.33 -10.72
CA MET A 1 19.50 11.42 -9.56
C MET A 1 18.07 11.31 -9.00
N ARG A 2 17.31 12.41 -8.92
CA ARG A 2 15.88 12.43 -8.50
C ARG A 2 15.02 11.34 -9.15
N ASP A 3 15.07 11.22 -10.47
CA ASP A 3 14.17 10.30 -11.21
C ASP A 3 14.46 8.81 -10.91
N PHE A 4 15.72 8.48 -10.59
CA PHE A 4 16.08 7.14 -10.14
C PHE A 4 15.41 6.83 -8.79
N PHE A 5 15.51 7.74 -7.82
CA PHE A 5 14.91 7.55 -6.51
C PHE A 5 13.39 7.44 -6.58
N ILE A 6 12.72 8.28 -7.39
CA ILE A 6 11.26 8.20 -7.57
C ILE A 6 10.86 6.83 -8.11
N LYS A 7 11.47 6.42 -9.23
CA LYS A 7 11.13 5.15 -9.89
C LYS A 7 11.45 3.94 -9.02
N ALA A 8 12.58 3.97 -8.30
CA ALA A 8 12.95 2.91 -7.37
C ALA A 8 11.97 2.82 -6.19
N LEU A 9 11.59 3.95 -5.61
CA LEU A 9 10.67 4.01 -4.48
C LEU A 9 9.25 3.58 -4.88
N GLU A 10 8.79 4.00 -6.05
CA GLU A 10 7.54 3.51 -6.67
C GLU A 10 7.58 2.01 -6.91
N GLY A 11 8.68 1.49 -7.48
CA GLY A 11 8.87 0.06 -7.70
C GLY A 11 8.85 -0.75 -6.39
N ILE A 12 9.57 -0.29 -5.37
CA ILE A 12 9.61 -0.96 -4.05
C ILE A 12 8.24 -0.95 -3.38
N ILE A 13 7.53 0.19 -3.40
CA ILE A 13 6.18 0.28 -2.81
C ILE A 13 5.21 -0.65 -3.55
N THR A 14 5.25 -0.65 -4.88
CA THR A 14 4.43 -1.53 -5.72
C THR A 14 4.69 -2.99 -5.39
N LEU A 15 5.96 -3.40 -5.39
CA LEU A 15 6.36 -4.76 -5.06
C LEU A 15 5.90 -5.16 -3.65
N THR A 16 6.09 -4.28 -2.68
CA THR A 16 5.69 -4.51 -1.28
C THR A 16 4.19 -4.74 -1.17
N ILE A 17 3.38 -3.91 -1.84
CA ILE A 17 1.92 -4.03 -1.82
C ILE A 17 1.48 -5.36 -2.44
N VAL A 18 2.10 -5.78 -3.55
CA VAL A 18 1.81 -7.07 -4.18
C VAL A 18 2.17 -8.23 -3.26
N VAL A 19 3.35 -8.20 -2.62
CA VAL A 19 3.78 -9.25 -1.68
C VAL A 19 2.82 -9.33 -0.49
N VAL A 20 2.43 -8.19 0.09
CA VAL A 20 1.48 -8.17 1.22
C VAL A 20 0.10 -8.64 0.80
N ALA A 21 -0.38 -8.28 -0.40
CA ALA A 21 -1.66 -8.78 -0.93
C ALA A 21 -1.66 -10.30 -1.05
N VAL A 22 -0.58 -10.88 -1.57
CA VAL A 22 -0.41 -12.34 -1.65
C VAL A 22 -0.35 -12.96 -0.25
N ALA A 23 0.37 -12.35 0.70
CA ALA A 23 0.42 -12.82 2.08
C ALA A 23 -0.98 -12.83 2.73
N ILE A 24 -1.80 -11.79 2.52
CA ILE A 24 -3.18 -11.75 3.00
C ILE A 24 -3.98 -12.93 2.43
N LEU A 25 -3.89 -13.20 1.12
CA LEU A 25 -4.59 -14.33 0.50
C LEU A 25 -4.18 -15.66 1.12
N VAL A 26 -2.88 -15.89 1.34
CA VAL A 26 -2.37 -17.13 1.95
C VAL A 26 -2.89 -17.27 3.38
N VAL A 27 -2.84 -16.20 4.19
CA VAL A 27 -3.33 -16.24 5.58
C VAL A 27 -4.85 -16.43 5.63
N THR A 28 -5.61 -15.80 4.73
CA THR A 28 -7.06 -16.00 4.61
C THR A 28 -7.41 -17.45 4.31
N ILE A 29 -6.70 -18.10 3.39
CA ILE A 29 -6.93 -19.53 3.08
C ILE A 29 -6.57 -20.39 4.30
N GLY A 30 -5.44 -20.12 4.96
CA GLY A 30 -5.05 -20.83 6.18
C GLY A 30 -6.08 -20.68 7.32
N ALA A 31 -6.65 -19.49 7.46
CA ALA A 31 -7.67 -19.19 8.47
C ALA A 31 -8.96 -20.02 8.29
N MET A 32 -9.25 -20.55 7.10
CA MET A 32 -10.39 -21.44 6.88
C MET A 32 -10.30 -22.75 7.68
N PHE A 33 -9.08 -23.16 8.06
CA PHE A 33 -8.81 -24.42 8.74
C PHE A 33 -8.35 -24.22 10.19
N GLY A 34 -8.39 -22.99 10.69
CA GLY A 34 -7.94 -22.64 12.04
C GLY A 34 -8.99 -21.86 12.82
N GLY A 35 -8.69 -21.60 14.09
CA GLY A 35 -9.47 -20.73 14.94
C GLY A 35 -8.59 -19.91 15.87
N VAL A 36 -9.12 -18.78 16.32
CA VAL A 36 -8.45 -17.90 17.27
C VAL A 36 -9.37 -17.61 18.46
N PRO A 37 -8.83 -17.57 19.68
CA PRO A 37 -9.58 -17.10 20.83
C PRO A 37 -9.77 -15.59 20.76
N VAL A 38 -11.00 -15.12 20.98
CA VAL A 38 -11.36 -13.71 21.08
C VAL A 38 -12.17 -13.51 22.37
N GLY A 39 -11.46 -13.20 23.45
CA GLY A 39 -12.04 -13.20 24.80
C GLY A 39 -12.51 -14.61 25.18
N ASP A 40 -13.77 -14.73 25.60
CA ASP A 40 -14.41 -16.01 25.94
C ASP A 40 -14.94 -16.76 24.71
N PHE A 41 -14.90 -16.15 23.53
CA PHE A 41 -15.39 -16.74 22.29
C PHE A 41 -14.27 -17.34 21.45
N TRP A 42 -14.60 -18.37 20.67
CA TRP A 42 -13.71 -18.95 19.68
C TRP A 42 -14.23 -18.65 18.28
N ILE A 43 -13.44 -17.95 17.46
CA ILE A 43 -13.80 -17.68 16.06
C ILE A 43 -13.03 -18.64 15.18
N GLU A 44 -13.74 -19.39 14.35
CA GLU A 44 -13.15 -20.43 13.50
C GLU A 44 -13.75 -20.47 12.09
N GLY A 45 -13.09 -21.22 11.22
CA GLY A 45 -13.60 -21.57 9.90
C GLY A 45 -13.85 -20.36 9.00
N PRO A 46 -14.93 -20.34 8.21
CA PRO A 46 -15.21 -19.27 7.26
C PRO A 46 -15.32 -17.88 7.90
N THR A 47 -15.84 -17.79 9.13
CA THR A 47 -15.98 -16.51 9.84
C THR A 47 -14.62 -15.91 10.19
N HIS A 48 -13.68 -16.75 10.68
CA HIS A 48 -12.31 -16.34 10.91
C HIS A 48 -11.65 -15.87 9.60
N ALA A 49 -11.77 -16.65 8.52
CA ALA A 49 -11.21 -16.28 7.22
C ALA A 49 -11.77 -14.95 6.68
N ALA A 50 -13.07 -14.70 6.85
CA ALA A 50 -13.69 -13.43 6.45
C ALA A 50 -13.11 -12.24 7.23
N ILE A 51 -12.91 -12.37 8.54
CA ILE A 51 -12.31 -11.32 9.37
C ILE A 51 -10.88 -11.03 8.92
N VAL A 52 -10.07 -12.06 8.67
CA VAL A 52 -8.71 -11.89 8.15
C VAL A 52 -8.71 -11.21 6.80
N ALA A 53 -9.56 -11.66 5.87
CA ALA A 53 -9.63 -11.10 4.52
C ALA A 53 -10.02 -9.61 4.55
N ILE A 54 -11.08 -9.27 5.30
CA ILE A 54 -11.58 -7.90 5.41
C ILE A 54 -10.55 -7.03 6.13
N GLY A 55 -10.09 -7.45 7.30
CA GLY A 55 -9.14 -6.69 8.12
C GLY A 55 -7.80 -6.49 7.41
N GLY A 56 -7.25 -7.54 6.81
CA GLY A 56 -6.00 -7.48 6.05
C GLY A 56 -6.13 -6.57 4.82
N THR A 57 -7.21 -6.71 4.05
CA THR A 57 -7.44 -5.88 2.85
C THR A 57 -7.63 -4.41 3.22
N LEU A 58 -8.45 -4.10 4.23
CA LEU A 58 -8.63 -2.73 4.71
C LEU A 58 -7.31 -2.14 5.21
N GLY A 59 -6.53 -2.90 5.98
CA GLY A 59 -5.20 -2.50 6.43
C GLY A 59 -4.26 -2.19 5.26
N LEU A 60 -4.24 -3.05 4.24
CA LEU A 60 -3.44 -2.83 3.03
C LEU A 60 -3.89 -1.60 2.25
N LEU A 61 -5.20 -1.34 2.14
CA LEU A 61 -5.72 -0.16 1.45
C LEU A 61 -5.31 1.13 2.17
N VAL A 62 -5.36 1.16 3.50
CA VAL A 62 -4.94 2.33 4.28
C VAL A 62 -3.44 2.56 4.15
N VAL A 63 -2.63 1.52 4.40
CA VAL A 63 -1.16 1.64 4.37
C VAL A 63 -0.66 1.85 2.94
N GLY A 64 -1.07 1.01 2.00
CA GLY A 64 -0.70 1.14 0.59
C GLY A 64 -1.20 2.45 -0.02
N GLY A 65 -2.43 2.86 0.30
CA GLY A 65 -3.00 4.13 -0.15
C GLY A 65 -2.21 5.33 0.36
N THR A 66 -1.84 5.37 1.64
CA THR A 66 -1.03 6.47 2.20
C THR A 66 0.37 6.54 1.58
N LEU A 67 1.01 5.39 1.31
CA LEU A 67 2.29 5.32 0.60
C LEU A 67 2.19 5.92 -0.82
N TYR A 68 1.17 5.53 -1.59
CA TYR A 68 0.95 6.09 -2.93
C TYR A 68 0.56 7.57 -2.92
N LEU A 69 -0.20 8.02 -1.92
CA LEU A 69 -0.50 9.44 -1.76
C LEU A 69 0.77 10.26 -1.47
N GLY A 70 1.70 9.72 -0.67
CA GLY A 70 3.01 10.32 -0.42
C GLY A 70 3.83 10.46 -1.71
N LEU A 71 3.92 9.37 -2.48
CA LEU A 71 4.54 9.36 -3.81
C LEU A 71 3.91 10.38 -4.77
N GLY A 72 2.58 10.42 -4.83
CA GLY A 72 1.84 11.34 -5.69
C GLY A 72 2.12 12.81 -5.33
N LYS A 73 2.15 13.15 -4.05
CA LYS A 73 2.53 14.50 -3.58
C LYS A 73 3.93 14.87 -4.03
N TYR A 74 4.91 13.97 -3.85
CA TYR A 74 6.29 14.21 -4.29
C TYR A 74 6.38 14.48 -5.80
N ASN A 75 5.72 13.65 -6.62
CA ASN A 75 5.68 13.82 -8.07
C ASN A 75 5.01 15.13 -8.49
N ASN A 76 3.96 15.56 -7.79
CA ASN A 76 3.32 16.84 -8.05
C ASN A 76 4.26 18.01 -7.75
N THR A 77 4.92 18.00 -6.58
CA THR A 77 5.89 19.04 -6.21
C THR A 77 7.06 19.11 -7.18
N ALA A 78 7.59 17.97 -7.65
CA ALA A 78 8.65 17.92 -8.64
C ALA A 78 8.22 18.58 -9.97
N ARG A 79 7.02 18.25 -10.48
CA ARG A 79 6.49 18.87 -11.70
C ARG A 79 6.26 20.38 -11.56
N THR A 80 5.80 20.83 -10.41
CA THR A 80 5.63 22.27 -10.15
C THR A 80 6.97 23.00 -10.13
N ALA A 81 8.01 22.41 -9.53
CA ALA A 81 9.35 22.97 -9.53
C ALA A 81 9.91 23.09 -10.96
N ASP A 82 9.81 22.02 -11.75
CA ASP A 82 10.28 22.01 -13.14
C ASP A 82 9.54 23.05 -14.01
N ALA A 83 8.22 23.19 -13.82
CA ALA A 83 7.42 24.20 -14.53
C ALA A 83 7.81 25.64 -14.13
N LEU A 84 8.13 25.86 -12.86
CA LEU A 84 8.56 27.18 -12.36
C LEU A 84 9.93 27.57 -12.93
N GLU A 85 10.88 26.64 -12.97
CA GLU A 85 12.19 26.88 -13.61
C GLU A 85 12.02 27.27 -15.08
N LEU A 86 11.16 26.54 -15.81
CA LEU A 86 10.88 26.81 -17.22
C LEU A 86 10.27 28.21 -17.43
N LEU A 87 9.31 28.61 -16.60
CA LEU A 87 8.72 29.95 -16.64
C LEU A 87 9.74 31.06 -16.39
N ILE A 88 10.67 30.85 -15.45
CA ILE A 88 11.73 31.83 -15.17
C ILE A 88 12.70 31.94 -16.35
N THR A 89 13.06 30.81 -16.99
CA THR A 89 13.95 30.82 -18.16
C THR A 89 13.31 31.44 -19.41
N LEU A 90 12.01 31.27 -19.64
CA LEU A 90 11.31 31.86 -20.79
C LEU A 90 11.09 33.38 -20.67
N ARG A 91 11.21 33.93 -19.46
CA ARG A 91 11.03 35.36 -19.18
C ARG A 91 12.33 36.16 -19.28
N ARG A 92 13.46 35.52 -19.57
CA ARG A 92 14.74 36.15 -19.88
C ARG A 92 14.99 36.15 -21.38
#